data_AF-A0AAV5ZA74-F1
#
_entry.id   AF-A0AAV5ZA74-F1
#
_cell.length_a   1.000
_cell.length_b   1.000
_cell.length_c   1.000
_cell.angle_alpha   90.00
_cell.angle_beta   90.00
_cell.angle_gamma   90.00
#
_symmetry.space_group_name_H-M   'P 1'
#
loop_
_entity.id
_entity.type
_entity.pdbx_description
1 polymer ?
#
loop_
_entity_poly.entity_id
_entity_poly.type
_entity_poly.pdbx_seq_one_letter_code
_entity_poly.pdbx_strand_id
1 'polypeptide(L)'
;MMELFDTSPASEPSLPSPDAPLADRMRPRTLDEIIGQDHLLGAGRVLRSAIESGQLHSMILWGPPGSGKTTLAFLMARVAGARFLAFSAVLS
;
A
#
# COMPACT_ATOMS: atom_id res chain seq x y z
N MET A 1 15.24 -29.48 14.16
CA MET A 1 14.55 -28.22 14.48
C MET A 1 13.89 -27.78 13.19
N MET A 2 12.56 -27.94 13.09
CA MET A 2 11.80 -27.64 11.87
C MET A 2 11.57 -26.13 11.79
N GLU A 3 12.04 -25.53 10.70
CA GLU A 3 11.85 -24.13 10.32
C GLU A 3 10.35 -23.77 10.34
N LEU A 4 9.95 -22.96 11.31
CA LEU A 4 8.55 -22.62 11.63
C LEU A 4 7.94 -21.56 10.70
N PHE A 5 8.72 -21.03 9.76
CA PHE A 5 8.26 -20.01 8.82
C PHE A 5 8.66 -20.40 7.41
N ASP A 6 7.75 -21.12 6.75
CA ASP A 6 7.74 -21.27 5.31
C ASP A 6 7.76 -19.86 4.69
N THR A 7 8.92 -19.44 4.18
CA THR A 7 9.05 -18.16 3.47
C THR A 7 8.48 -18.39 2.07
N SER A 8 7.15 -18.52 2.02
CA SER A 8 6.43 -18.52 0.76
C SER A 8 6.72 -17.17 0.07
N PRO A 9 7.20 -17.16 -1.19
CA PRO A 9 7.48 -15.91 -1.87
C PRO A 9 6.20 -15.07 -1.86
N ALA A 10 6.34 -13.81 -1.45
CA ALA A 10 5.25 -12.85 -1.39
C ALA A 10 4.38 -13.00 -2.66
N SER A 11 3.11 -13.38 -2.47
CA SER A 11 2.16 -13.61 -3.57
C SER A 11 2.30 -12.50 -4.59
N GLU A 12 2.74 -12.84 -5.81
CA GLU A 12 2.74 -11.88 -6.91
C GLU A 12 1.33 -11.30 -7.02
N PRO A 13 1.18 -9.97 -7.17
CA PRO A 13 -0.14 -9.38 -7.24
C PRO A 13 -0.85 -9.95 -8.47
N SER A 14 -1.86 -10.78 -8.24
CA SER A 14 -2.72 -11.29 -9.30
C SER A 14 -3.33 -10.09 -10.01
N LEU A 15 -3.18 -10.04 -11.34
CA LEU A 15 -3.83 -9.01 -12.15
C LEU A 15 -5.33 -9.05 -11.84
N PRO A 16 -5.97 -7.89 -11.60
CA PRO A 16 -7.39 -7.87 -11.25
C PRO A 16 -8.18 -8.51 -12.39
N SER A 17 -9.13 -9.38 -12.03
CA SER A 17 -9.99 -10.06 -13.00
C SER A 17 -10.64 -9.05 -13.95
N PRO A 18 -10.84 -9.39 -15.24
CA PRO A 18 -11.52 -8.51 -16.19
C PRO A 18 -12.88 -8.02 -15.67
N ASP A 19 -13.56 -8.86 -14.88
CA ASP A 19 -14.89 -8.58 -14.31
C ASP A 19 -14.85 -7.78 -13.00
N ALA A 20 -13.66 -7.46 -12.48
CA ALA A 20 -13.52 -6.65 -11.27
C ALA A 20 -14.02 -5.20 -11.50
N PRO A 21 -14.56 -4.52 -10.46
CA PRO A 21 -14.95 -3.12 -10.57
C PRO A 21 -13.83 -2.24 -11.11
N LEU A 22 -14.17 -1.24 -11.94
CA LEU A 22 -13.18 -0.34 -12.53
C LEU A 22 -12.26 0.29 -11.48
N ALA A 23 -12.82 0.69 -10.34
CA ALA A 23 -12.06 1.30 -9.25
C ALA A 23 -10.93 0.38 -8.74
N ASP A 24 -11.15 -0.94 -8.68
CA ASP A 24 -10.12 -1.89 -8.26
C ASP A 24 -9.08 -2.11 -9.35
N ARG A 25 -9.50 -2.14 -10.62
CA ARG A 25 -8.59 -2.25 -11.77
C ARG A 25 -7.68 -1.02 -11.93
N MET A 26 -8.18 0.16 -11.55
CA MET A 26 -7.49 1.44 -11.66
C MET A 26 -6.64 1.80 -10.42
N ARG A 27 -6.55 0.92 -9.42
CA ARG A 27 -5.71 1.22 -8.23
C ARG A 27 -4.24 1.37 -8.65
N PRO A 28 -3.58 2.46 -8.21
CA PRO A 28 -2.14 2.65 -8.38
C PRO A 28 -1.32 1.44 -7.92
N ARG A 29 -0.29 1.09 -8.68
CA ARG A 29 0.64 -0.01 -8.40
C ARG A 29 2.00 0.46 -7.89
N THR A 30 2.31 1.72 -8.12
CA THR A 30 3.54 2.40 -7.72
C THR A 30 3.20 3.73 -7.04
N LEU A 31 4.16 4.32 -6.29
CA LEU A 31 3.96 5.61 -5.64
C LEU A 31 3.81 6.75 -6.66
N ASP A 32 4.49 6.66 -7.81
CA ASP A 32 4.45 7.68 -8.87
C ASP A 32 3.10 7.70 -9.64
N GLU A 33 2.28 6.65 -9.51
CA GLU A 33 0.90 6.61 -10.05
C GLU A 33 -0.12 7.31 -9.14
N ILE A 34 0.28 7.78 -7.95
CA ILE A 34 -0.62 8.49 -7.04
C ILE A 34 -0.77 9.94 -7.47
N ILE A 35 -2.01 10.34 -7.76
CA ILE A 35 -2.33 11.68 -8.25
C ILE A 35 -2.66 12.62 -7.07
N GLY A 36 -2.11 13.83 -7.11
CA GLY A 36 -2.51 14.93 -6.21
C GLY A 36 -1.85 14.92 -4.82
N GLN A 37 -0.92 14.00 -4.56
CA GLN A 37 -0.24 13.87 -3.27
C GLN A 37 1.25 14.26 -3.33
N ASP A 38 1.68 15.05 -4.33
CA ASP A 38 3.09 15.43 -4.54
C ASP A 38 3.72 16.16 -3.34
N HIS A 39 2.92 16.88 -2.58
CA HIS A 39 3.38 17.55 -1.36
C HIS A 39 3.80 16.56 -0.26
N LEU A 40 3.26 15.33 -0.27
CA LEU A 40 3.61 14.24 0.66
C LEU A 40 4.56 13.22 0.02
N LEU A 41 4.32 12.87 -1.25
CA LEU A 41 4.93 11.75 -1.95
C LEU A 41 5.83 12.17 -3.13
N GLY A 42 6.06 13.48 -3.31
CA GLY A 42 7.03 13.96 -4.27
C GLY A 42 8.45 13.48 -3.93
N ALA A 43 9.32 13.47 -4.94
CA ALA A 43 10.73 13.10 -4.75
C ALA A 43 11.38 13.95 -3.63
N GLY A 44 12.14 13.29 -2.74
CA GLY A 44 12.82 13.94 -1.62
C GLY A 44 11.91 14.37 -0.46
N ARG A 45 10.59 14.10 -0.51
CA ARG A 45 9.70 14.33 0.65
C ARG A 45 9.95 13.28 1.72
N VAL A 46 9.83 13.70 2.99
CA VAL A 46 10.11 12.86 4.16
C VAL A 46 9.35 11.55 4.12
N LEU A 47 8.05 11.59 3.79
CA LEU A 47 7.22 10.39 3.73
C LEU A 47 7.68 9.46 2.60
N ARG A 48 7.96 9.98 1.40
CA ARG A 48 8.51 9.17 0.29
C ARG A 48 9.82 8.51 0.68
N SER A 49 10.77 9.27 1.23
CA SER A 49 12.06 8.73 1.67
C SER A 49 11.92 7.65 2.75
N ALA A 50 11.00 7.83 3.71
CA ALA A 50 10.73 6.84 4.74
C ALA A 50 10.15 5.54 4.15
N ILE A 51 9.25 5.65 3.17
CA ILE A 51 8.68 4.49 2.48
C ILE A 51 9.75 3.76 1.66
N GLU A 52 10.53 4.49 0.86
CA GLU A 52 11.57 3.92 -0.03
C GLU A 52 12.74 3.32 0.76
N SER A 53 13.04 3.83 1.95
CA SER A 53 14.05 3.24 2.86
C SER A 53 13.50 2.08 3.71
N GLY A 54 12.22 1.74 3.59
CA GLY A 54 11.56 0.71 4.40
C GLY A 54 11.35 1.09 5.87
N GLN A 55 11.60 2.34 6.26
CA GLN A 55 11.48 2.84 7.64
C GLN A 55 10.09 3.42 7.91
N LEU A 56 9.06 2.59 7.75
CA LEU A 56 7.68 2.99 8.02
C LEU A 56 7.42 3.14 9.52
N HIS A 57 6.94 4.31 9.91
CA HIS A 57 6.50 4.60 11.27
C HIS A 57 4.99 4.44 11.40
N SER A 58 4.50 4.21 12.63
CA SER A 58 3.07 4.24 12.92
C SER A 58 2.45 5.58 12.53
N MET A 59 1.37 5.55 11.76
CA MET A 59 0.71 6.76 11.25
C MET A 59 -0.80 6.60 11.08
N ILE A 60 -1.51 7.72 11.04
CA ILE A 60 -2.94 7.80 10.70
C ILE A 60 -3.07 8.52 9.37
N LEU A 61 -3.65 7.85 8.37
CA LEU A 61 -4.01 8.48 7.10
C LEU A 61 -5.42 9.05 7.19
N TRP A 62 -5.57 10.37 7.06
CA TRP A 62 -6.85 11.07 7.16
C TRP A 62 -7.18 11.83 5.89
N GLY A 63 -8.47 11.91 5.56
CA GLY A 63 -8.97 12.64 4.39
C GLY A 63 -10.34 12.16 3.90
N PRO A 64 -10.94 12.85 2.92
CA PRO A 64 -12.28 12.55 2.36
C PRO A 64 -12.41 11.11 1.82
N PRO A 65 -13.63 10.54 1.71
CA PRO A 65 -13.82 9.25 1.05
C PRO A 65 -13.28 9.29 -0.39
N GLY A 66 -12.66 8.19 -0.84
CA GLY A 66 -12.05 8.12 -2.18
C GLY A 66 -10.69 8.78 -2.35
N SER A 67 -10.12 9.42 -1.31
CA SER A 67 -8.80 10.09 -1.39
C SER A 67 -7.59 9.15 -1.47
N GLY A 68 -7.80 7.84 -1.66
CA GLY A 68 -6.72 6.87 -1.85
C GLY A 68 -6.00 6.37 -0.59
N LYS A 69 -6.49 6.66 0.64
CA LYS A 69 -5.82 6.27 1.90
C LYS A 69 -5.48 4.79 1.99
N THR A 70 -6.46 3.91 1.72
CA THR A 70 -6.27 2.47 1.79
C THR A 70 -5.30 1.99 0.72
N THR A 71 -5.36 2.57 -0.48
CA THR A 71 -4.42 2.27 -1.57
C THR A 71 -3.01 2.72 -1.21
N LEU A 72 -2.85 3.88 -0.58
CA LEU A 72 -1.57 4.39 -0.12
C LEU A 72 -0.97 3.46 0.95
N ALA A 73 -1.74 3.05 1.96
CA ALA A 73 -1.27 2.11 2.98
C ALA A 73 -0.81 0.77 2.38
N PHE A 74 -1.54 0.25 1.38
CA PHE A 74 -1.14 -0.95 0.65
C PHE A 74 0.18 -0.76 -0.11
N LEU A 75 0.34 0.35 -0.82
CA LEU A 75 1.57 0.66 -1.55
C LEU A 75 2.76 0.87 -0.63
N MET A 76 2.58 1.55 0.50
CA MET A 76 3.62 1.72 1.52
C MET A 76 4.17 0.38 1.97
N ALA A 77 3.29 -0.56 2.36
CA ALA A 77 3.69 -1.89 2.78
C ALA A 77 4.43 -2.65 1.68
N ARG A 78 3.93 -2.57 0.43
CA ARG A 78 4.56 -3.21 -0.73
C ARG A 78 5.97 -2.68 -1.00
N VAL A 79 6.14 -1.36 -1.01
CA VAL A 79 7.45 -0.71 -1.27
C VAL A 79 8.43 -1.01 -0.14
N ALA A 80 7.97 -0.99 1.11
CA ALA A 80 8.79 -1.32 2.27
C ALA A 80 9.05 -2.82 2.45
N GLY A 81 8.49 -3.70 1.59
CA GLY A 81 8.62 -5.15 1.73
C GLY A 81 7.94 -5.74 2.98
N ALA A 82 6.93 -5.06 3.51
CA ALA A 82 6.24 -5.44 4.74
C ALA A 82 4.96 -6.25 4.47
N ARG A 83 4.53 -7.07 5.44
CA ARG A 83 3.24 -7.77 5.39
C ARG A 83 2.08 -6.78 5.60
N PHE A 84 1.11 -6.79 4.71
CA PHE A 84 -0.10 -5.96 4.81
C PHE A 84 -1.28 -6.77 5.37
N LEU A 85 -1.91 -6.26 6.43
CA LEU A 85 -3.15 -6.81 6.99
C LEU A 85 -4.19 -5.70 7.06
N ALA A 86 -5.31 -5.87 6.35
CA ALA A 86 -6.42 -4.93 6.38
C ALA A 86 -7.46 -5.37 7.41
N PHE A 87 -7.85 -4.46 8.30
CA PHE A 87 -8.95 -4.63 9.24
C PHE A 87 -9.93 -3.47 9.11
N SER A 88 -11.22 -3.76 9.20
CA SER A 88 -12.30 -2.76 9.15
C SER A 88 -12.99 -2.71 10.50
N ALA A 89 -13.15 -1.51 11.06
CA ALA A 89 -13.88 -1.30 12.31
C ALA A 89 -15.40 -1.50 12.18
N VAL A 90 -15.92 -1.66 10.95
CA VAL A 90 -17.37 -1.75 10.67
C VAL A 90 -17.84 -3.17 10.40
N LEU A 91 -16.96 -4.05 9.90
CA LEU A 91 -17.30 -5.41 9.48
C LEU A 91 -16.77 -6.47 10.45
N SER A 92 -16.64 -6.09 11.73
CA SER A 92 -16.02 -6.92 12.78
C SER A 92 -17.03 -7.52 13.74
#